data_AF-A0A7C2PUB4-F1
#
_entry.id   AF-A0A7C2PUB4-F1
#
_cell.length_a   1.000
_cell.length_b   1.000
_cell.length_c   1.000
_cell.angle_alpha   90.00
_cell.angle_beta   90.00
_cell.angle_gamma   90.00
#
_symmetry.space_group_name_H-M   'P 1'
#
loop_
_entity.id
_entity.type
_entity.pdbx_description
1 polymer ?
#
loop_
_entity_poly.entity_id
_entity_poly.type
_entity_poly.pdbx_seq_one_letter_code
_entity_poly.pdbx_strand_id
1 'polypeptide(L)'
;MPVKKPARVPKFRLHKATGQGYVVLSGQAVYLGRHDTPEAERRYHQVIAEWLAAGSQPKVPPAAITVKELLARYWQHARGYYRDAAG
;
A
#
# COMPACT_ATOMS: atom_id res chain seq x y z
N MET A 1 14.45 15.09 16.60
CA MET A 1 13.51 14.98 15.46
C MET A 1 14.07 13.97 14.47
N PRO A 2 13.34 12.92 14.04
CA PRO A 2 13.86 12.01 13.03
C PRO A 2 13.88 12.73 11.68
N VAL A 3 15.07 12.88 11.09
CA VAL A 3 15.25 13.46 9.76
C VAL A 3 14.63 12.49 8.75
N LYS A 4 13.63 12.96 7.98
CA LYS A 4 12.99 12.20 6.90
C LYS A 4 14.06 11.92 5.84
N LYS A 5 14.60 10.70 5.80
CA LYS A 5 15.53 10.28 4.75
C LYS A 5 14.85 10.50 3.38
N PRO A 6 15.57 11.05 2.38
CA PRO A 6 15.01 11.19 1.04
C PRO A 6 14.55 9.81 0.56
N ALA A 7 13.32 9.73 0.04
CA ALA A 7 12.76 8.50 -0.46
C ALA A 7 13.68 8.00 -1.59
N ARG A 8 14.43 6.91 -1.32
CA ARG A 8 15.28 6.29 -2.34
C ARG A 8 14.36 5.74 -3.41
N VAL A 9 14.58 6.14 -4.66
CA VAL A 9 13.85 5.59 -5.80
C VAL A 9 14.11 4.08 -5.84
N PRO A 10 13.06 3.25 -5.68
CA PRO A 10 13.20 1.79 -5.70
C PRO A 10 13.72 1.31 -7.05
N LYS A 11 14.71 0.41 -7.05
CA LYS A 11 15.34 -0.07 -8.29
C LYS A 11 14.42 -1.03 -9.05
N PHE A 12 14.39 -0.91 -10.37
CA PHE A 12 13.86 -1.93 -11.26
C PHE A 12 14.78 -3.17 -11.26
N ARG A 13 14.21 -4.36 -11.09
CA ARG A 13 14.96 -5.62 -10.92
C ARG A 13 14.40 -6.70 -11.85
N LEU A 14 15.25 -7.61 -12.28
CA LEU A 14 14.87 -8.80 -13.03
C LEU A 14 14.60 -9.99 -12.10
N HIS A 15 13.41 -10.58 -12.22
CA HIS A 15 13.10 -11.88 -11.65
C HIS A 15 13.58 -12.98 -12.60
N LYS A 16 14.75 -13.56 -12.31
CA LYS A 16 15.46 -14.50 -13.20
C LYS A 16 14.62 -15.71 -13.62
N ALA A 17 13.83 -16.27 -12.71
CA ALA A 17 13.08 -17.50 -12.97
C ALA A 17 11.94 -17.29 -13.99
N THR A 18 11.32 -16.10 -14.03
CA THR A 18 10.18 -15.84 -14.93
C THR A 18 10.50 -14.84 -16.03
N GLY A 19 11.69 -14.23 -16.03
CA GLY A 19 12.04 -13.16 -16.97
C GLY A 19 11.26 -11.86 -16.74
N GLN A 20 10.59 -11.69 -15.60
CA GLN A 20 9.73 -10.54 -15.34
C GLN A 20 10.49 -9.42 -14.64
N GLY A 21 10.25 -8.18 -15.03
CA GLY A 21 10.70 -7.00 -14.30
C GLY A 21 9.82 -6.77 -13.07
N TYR A 22 10.43 -6.44 -11.94
CA TYR A 22 9.71 -6.15 -10.70
C TYR A 22 10.40 -5.04 -9.91
N VAL A 23 9.64 -4.41 -9.03
CA VAL A 23 10.11 -3.41 -8.07
C VAL A 23 9.58 -3.74 -6.68
N VAL A 24 10.34 -3.44 -5.63
CA VAL A 24 9.91 -3.66 -4.25
C VAL A 24 9.48 -2.32 -3.64
N LEU A 25 8.20 -2.18 -3.33
CA LEU A 25 7.60 -0.98 -2.76
C LEU A 25 7.04 -1.32 -1.39
N SER A 26 7.50 -0.62 -0.35
CA SER A 26 7.00 -0.79 1.03
C SER A 26 6.98 -2.27 1.50
N GLY A 27 7.95 -3.07 1.05
CA GLY A 27 8.08 -4.50 1.39
C GLY A 27 7.33 -5.47 0.46
N GLN A 28 6.58 -4.97 -0.52
CA GLN A 28 5.83 -5.80 -1.47
C GLN A 28 6.47 -5.76 -2.87
N ALA A 29 6.56 -6.92 -3.52
CA ALA A 29 7.04 -7.03 -4.90
C ALA A 29 5.90 -6.76 -5.89
N VAL A 30 6.10 -5.78 -6.77
CA VAL A 30 5.18 -5.45 -7.87
C VAL A 30 5.83 -5.88 -9.18
N TYR A 31 5.20 -6.81 -9.89
CA TYR A 31 5.65 -7.29 -11.19
C TYR A 31 5.08 -6.40 -12.30
N LEU A 32 5.95 -6.03 -13.24
CA LEU A 32 5.69 -5.00 -14.25
C LEU A 32 5.61 -5.58 -15.67
N GLY A 33 5.70 -6.91 -15.81
CA GLY A 33 5.72 -7.62 -17.08
C GLY A 33 7.11 -8.12 -17.44
N ARG A 34 7.35 -8.45 -18.71
CA ARG A 34 8.64 -8.99 -19.17
C ARG A 34 9.73 -7.92 -19.07
N HIS A 35 10.85 -8.26 -18.44
CA HIS A 35 12.00 -7.37 -18.30
C HIS A 35 12.58 -7.02 -19.69
N ASP A 36 13.26 -5.87 -19.80
CA ASP A 36 13.80 -5.33 -21.05
C ASP A 36 12.77 -5.04 -22.15
N THR A 37 11.50 -4.83 -21.76
CA THR A 37 10.48 -4.32 -22.68
C THR A 37 10.18 -2.85 -22.42
N PRO A 38 9.92 -2.03 -23.46
CA PRO A 38 9.49 -0.64 -23.29
C PRO A 38 8.18 -0.52 -22.51
N GLU A 39 7.37 -1.58 -22.47
CA GLU A 39 6.15 -1.62 -21.67
C GLU A 39 6.46 -1.74 -20.18
N ALA A 40 7.38 -2.64 -19.79
CA ALA A 40 7.76 -2.81 -18.40
C ALA A 40 8.45 -1.56 -17.83
N GLU A 41 9.26 -0.87 -18.64
CA GLU A 41 9.88 0.41 -18.26
C GLU A 41 8.83 1.52 -18.08
N ARG A 42 7.87 1.64 -19.00
CA ARG A 42 6.75 2.59 -18.85
C ARG A 42 5.92 2.32 -17.60
N ARG A 43 5.59 1.05 -17.33
CA ARG A 43 4.88 0.64 -16.11
C ARG A 43 5.71 0.92 -14.85
N TYR A 44 7.02 0.69 -14.89
CA TYR A 44 7.92 1.05 -13.79
C TYR A 44 7.80 2.55 -13.46
N HIS A 45 7.92 3.43 -14.46
CA HIS A 45 7.82 4.88 -14.25
C HIS A 45 6.45 5.30 -13.71
N GLN A 46 5.35 4.74 -14.25
CA GLN A 46 4.00 5.01 -13.75
C GLN A 46 3.84 4.61 -12.29
N VAL A 47 4.22 3.38 -11.95
CA VAL A 47 4.10 2.83 -10.59
C VAL A 47 4.95 3.62 -9.59
N ILE A 48 6.17 4.02 -9.97
CA ILE A 48 7.03 4.86 -9.12
C ILE A 48 6.41 6.25 -8.93
N ALA A 49 5.90 6.88 -9.98
CA ALA A 49 5.27 8.19 -9.89
C ALA A 49 4.03 8.17 -8.97
N GLU A 50 3.17 7.17 -9.12
CA GLU A 50 2.01 6.95 -8.24
C GLU A 50 2.44 6.74 -6.77
N TRP A 51 3.45 5.91 -6.53
CA TRP A 51 3.94 5.63 -5.18
C TRP A 51 4.57 6.86 -4.52
N LEU A 52 5.30 7.68 -5.28
CA LEU A 52 5.85 8.94 -4.79
C LEU A 52 4.75 9.96 -4.47
N ALA A 53 3.72 10.06 -5.33
CA ALA A 53 2.55 10.92 -5.10
C ALA A 53 1.75 10.47 -3.86
N ALA A 54 1.67 9.16 -3.60
CA ALA A 54 1.06 8.59 -2.40
C ALA A 54 1.93 8.71 -1.12
N GLY A 55 3.05 9.44 -1.18
CA GLY A 55 3.92 9.67 -0.01
C GLY A 55 4.74 8.45 0.40
N SER A 56 5.08 7.57 -0.54
CA SER A 56 5.84 6.34 -0.32
C SER A 56 5.14 5.33 0.60
N GLN A 57 3.82 5.42 0.73
CA GLN A 57 3.02 4.49 1.53
C GLN A 57 2.55 3.29 0.69
N PRO A 58 2.40 2.11 1.31
CA PRO A 58 1.76 0.98 0.65
C PRO A 58 0.33 1.36 0.27
N LYS A 59 -0.14 0.85 -0.88
CA LYS A 59 -1.54 0.99 -1.28
C LYS A 59 -2.39 0.17 -0.31
N VAL A 60 -3.01 0.83 0.66
CA VAL A 60 -3.89 0.17 1.62
C VAL A 60 -5.10 -0.36 0.85
N PRO A 61 -5.37 -1.68 0.87
CA PRO A 61 -6.54 -2.22 0.18
C PRO A 61 -7.82 -1.58 0.75
N PRO A 62 -8.82 -1.26 -0.09
CA PRO A 62 -10.03 -0.57 0.34
C PRO A 62 -10.87 -1.36 1.37
N ALA A 63 -10.63 -2.67 1.49
CA ALA A 63 -11.28 -3.54 2.45
C ALA A 63 -10.65 -3.50 3.87
N ALA A 64 -9.55 -2.78 4.08
CA ALA A 64 -8.97 -2.62 5.40
C ALA A 64 -9.76 -1.58 6.21
N ILE A 65 -10.61 -2.05 7.13
CA ILE A 65 -11.23 -1.15 8.11
C ILE A 65 -10.13 -0.54 8.98
N THR A 66 -10.19 0.77 9.20
CA THR A 66 -9.25 1.42 10.12
C THR A 66 -9.65 1.13 11.57
N VAL A 67 -8.72 1.26 12.53
CA VAL A 67 -9.06 1.16 13.97
C VAL A 67 -10.13 2.17 14.35
N LYS A 68 -10.11 3.38 13.76
CA LYS A 68 -11.15 4.40 13.95
C LYS A 68 -12.52 3.92 13.48
N GLU A 69 -12.58 3.32 12.29
CA GLU A 69 -13.81 2.75 11.72
C GLU A 69 -14.35 1.61 12.59
N LEU A 70 -13.46 0.74 13.09
CA LEU A 70 -13.81 -0.33 14.02
C LEU A 70 -14.41 0.24 15.32
N LEU A 71 -13.77 1.24 15.92
CA LEU A 71 -14.26 1.89 17.14
C LEU A 71 -15.62 2.57 16.92
N ALA A 72 -15.82 3.25 15.79
CA ALA A 72 -17.08 3.90 15.46
C ALA A 72 -18.23 2.88 15.34
N ARG A 73 -18.00 1.76 14.64
CA ARG A 73 -18.98 0.67 14.50
C ARG A 73 -19.28 0.01 15.84
N TYR A 74 -18.24 -0.26 16.63
CA TYR A 74 -18.40 -0.83 17.97
C TYR A 74 -19.20 0.10 18.90
N TRP A 75 -18.96 1.40 18.86
CA TRP A 75 -19.69 2.38 19.65
C TRP A 75 -21.20 2.38 19.34
N GLN A 76 -21.58 2.31 18.06
CA GLN A 76 -22.99 2.20 17.66
C GLN A 76 -23.64 0.93 18.21
N HIS A 77 -22.94 -0.20 18.14
CA HIS A 77 -23.41 -1.46 18.71
C HIS A 77 -23.54 -1.38 20.25
N ALA A 78 -22.53 -0.85 20.92
CA ALA A 78 -22.48 -0.74 22.38
C ALA A 78 -23.65 0.08 22.94
N ARG A 79 -24.04 1.19 22.28
CA ARG A 79 -25.22 1.99 22.68
C ARG A 79 -26.53 1.21 22.65
N GLY A 80 -26.66 0.22 21.77
CA GLY A 80 -27.86 -0.62 21.67
C GLY A 80 -27.81 -1.84 22.58
N TYR A 81 -26.63 -2.44 22.75
CA TYR A 81 -26.43 -3.67 23.50
C TYR A 81 -26.31 -3.44 25.01
N TYR A 82 -25.53 -2.44 25.42
CA TYR A 82 -25.44 -2.00 26.80
C TYR A 82 -26.45 -0.87 27.01
N ARG A 83 -27.70 -1.24 27.27
CA ARG A 83 -28.67 -0.34 27.91
C ARG A 83 -28.45 -0.44 29.41
N ASP A 84 -28.29 0.71 30.06
CA ASP A 84 -28.18 0.80 31.51
C ASP A 84 -29.39 0.12 32.17
N ALA A 85 -29.19 -0.49 33.34
CA ALA A 85 -30.24 -1.19 34.09
C ALA A 85 -31.39 -0.28 34.60
N ALA A 86 -31.38 1.01 34.24
CA ALA A 86 -32.49 1.91 34.42
C ALA A 86 -33.42 1.83 33.19
N GLY A 87 -34.27 0.80 33.19
CA GLY A 87 -35.64 0.99 32.70
C GLY A 87 -36.38 1.94 33.62
#